data_AF-A0A968DH91-F1
#
_entry.id   AF-A0A968DH91-F1
#
_cell.length_a   1.000
_cell.length_b   1.000
_cell.length_c   1.000
_cell.angle_alpha   90.00
_cell.angle_beta   90.00
_cell.angle_gamma   90.00
#
_symmetry.space_group_name_H-M   'P 1'
#
loop_
_entity.id
_entity.type
_entity.pdbx_description
1 polymer ?
#
loop_
_entity_poly.entity_id
_entity_poly.type
_entity_poly.pdbx_seq_one_letter_code
_entity_poly.pdbx_strand_id
1 'polypeptide(L)'
;MENNEAPQKLLEILKSKNETPVVLPTSGEEWRALIRLASIHQVRSLVYFRLQEKGLFNRVPQIVADHLKRDYLMIAGRNSIFLQDHRELVDLLNQNGVPNISLKGMHFIRSVYPEVSLRELVDIDLMVPKNQLRQSVDLIRSIGFETYRPIDWDLDIKTSHQLPVFTNHNQTNLEIHHSISSGEEEQNFDSNELWFSKRMYNHGGFSYHSLSPEMTILYHC
;
A
#
# COMPACT_ATOMS: atom_id res chain seq x y z
N MET A 1 -1.97 9.01 -34.72
CA MET A 1 -1.86 8.99 -33.25
C MET A 1 -3.25 9.26 -32.73
N GLU A 2 -3.99 8.21 -32.33
CA GLU A 2 -5.32 8.40 -31.75
C GLU A 2 -5.21 9.25 -30.50
N ASN A 3 -6.10 10.23 -30.41
CA ASN A 3 -6.22 11.13 -29.27
C ASN A 3 -6.74 10.30 -28.09
N ASN A 4 -5.82 9.63 -27.36
CA ASN A 4 -6.20 8.78 -26.24
C ASN A 4 -6.60 9.67 -25.06
N GLU A 5 -7.88 10.04 -25.00
CA GLU A 5 -8.47 10.86 -23.93
C GLU A 5 -8.62 10.09 -22.60
N ALA A 6 -8.26 8.80 -22.55
CA ALA A 6 -8.45 7.97 -21.36
C ALA A 6 -7.75 8.53 -20.09
N PRO A 7 -6.52 9.09 -20.14
CA PRO A 7 -5.91 9.71 -18.95
C PRO A 7 -6.70 10.90 -18.41
N GLN A 8 -7.20 11.76 -19.30
CA GLN A 8 -7.99 12.92 -18.91
C GLN A 8 -9.33 12.49 -18.30
N LYS A 9 -10.04 11.56 -18.95
CA LYS A 9 -11.30 10.99 -18.44
C LYS A 9 -11.11 10.28 -17.11
N LEU A 10 -10.02 9.53 -16.93
CA LEU A 10 -9.69 8.90 -15.65
C LEU A 10 -9.48 9.96 -14.56
N LEU A 11 -8.68 11.00 -14.82
CA LEU A 11 -8.44 12.07 -13.87
C LEU A 11 -9.75 12.78 -13.47
N GLU A 12 -10.62 13.09 -14.43
CA GLU A 12 -11.93 13.71 -14.16
C GLU A 12 -12.82 12.83 -13.27
N ILE A 13 -12.82 11.51 -13.48
CA ILE A 13 -13.54 10.58 -12.61
C ILE A 13 -12.95 10.58 -11.20
N LEU A 14 -11.63 10.57 -11.06
CA LEU A 14 -10.95 10.43 -9.77
C LEU A 14 -11.04 11.67 -8.88
N LYS A 15 -11.19 12.86 -9.49
CA LYS A 15 -11.38 14.13 -8.77
C LYS A 15 -12.58 14.07 -7.83
N SER A 16 -12.51 14.81 -6.73
CA SER A 16 -13.59 14.87 -5.74
C SER A 16 -14.90 15.38 -6.35
N LYS A 17 -16.03 15.15 -5.66
CA LYS A 17 -17.39 15.45 -6.15
C LYS A 17 -17.58 16.90 -6.64
N ASN A 18 -16.79 17.85 -6.13
CA ASN A 18 -16.97 19.29 -6.40
C ASN A 18 -16.20 19.81 -7.62
N GLU A 19 -15.43 18.96 -8.30
CA GLU A 19 -14.54 19.40 -9.38
C GLU A 19 -15.03 18.88 -10.75
N THR A 20 -15.56 19.81 -11.55
CA THR A 20 -15.84 19.71 -13.01
C THR A 20 -16.87 18.65 -13.47
N PRO A 21 -17.57 18.90 -14.60
CA PRO A 21 -18.41 17.88 -15.22
C PRO A 21 -17.54 16.72 -15.70
N VAL A 22 -17.93 15.49 -15.33
CA VAL A 22 -17.21 14.27 -15.73
C VAL A 22 -17.69 13.82 -17.11
N VAL A 23 -16.77 13.72 -18.07
CA VAL A 23 -17.05 13.11 -19.37
C VAL A 23 -16.77 11.61 -19.29
N LEU A 24 -17.83 10.79 -19.36
CA LEU A 24 -17.69 9.34 -19.36
C LEU A 24 -17.24 8.83 -20.74
N PRO A 25 -16.52 7.70 -20.78
CA PRO A 25 -16.28 6.98 -22.02
C PRO A 25 -17.58 6.66 -22.78
N THR A 26 -17.55 6.80 -24.11
CA THR A 26 -18.71 6.67 -24.99
C THR A 26 -18.74 5.36 -25.76
N SER A 27 -17.60 4.66 -25.85
CA SER A 27 -17.47 3.39 -26.56
C SER A 27 -16.87 2.30 -25.66
N GLY A 28 -17.07 1.04 -26.03
CA GLY A 28 -16.46 -0.09 -25.32
C GLY A 28 -14.93 -0.06 -25.35
N GLU A 29 -14.32 0.53 -26.38
CA GLU A 29 -12.88 0.68 -26.49
C GLU A 29 -12.33 1.74 -25.53
N GLU A 30 -13.00 2.89 -25.42
CA GLU A 30 -12.63 3.91 -24.44
C GLU A 30 -12.76 3.39 -23.01
N TRP A 31 -13.82 2.63 -22.71
CA TRP A 31 -13.97 1.97 -21.40
C TRP A 31 -12.83 0.99 -21.13
N ARG A 32 -12.44 0.16 -22.10
CA ARG A 32 -11.29 -0.75 -21.94
C ARG A 32 -9.98 0.01 -21.70
N ALA A 33 -9.75 1.09 -22.42
CA ALA A 33 -8.56 1.92 -22.24
C ALA A 33 -8.52 2.55 -20.83
N LEU A 34 -9.66 3.08 -20.36
CA LEU A 34 -9.79 3.67 -19.03
C LEU A 34 -9.56 2.63 -17.92
N ILE A 35 -10.20 1.46 -18.01
CA ILE A 35 -10.02 0.39 -17.03
C ILE A 35 -8.57 -0.12 -17.02
N ARG A 36 -7.95 -0.30 -18.20
CA ARG A 36 -6.53 -0.69 -18.28
C ARG A 36 -5.64 0.33 -17.56
N LEU A 37 -5.87 1.62 -17.80
CA LEU A 37 -5.11 2.69 -17.16
C LEU A 37 -5.35 2.72 -15.64
N ALA A 38 -6.59 2.56 -15.21
CA ALA A 38 -6.94 2.49 -13.79
C ALA A 38 -6.28 1.29 -13.09
N SER A 39 -6.14 0.15 -13.77
CA SER A 39 -5.43 -1.01 -13.25
C SER A 39 -3.92 -0.78 -13.16
N ILE A 40 -3.31 -0.17 -14.18
CA ILE A 40 -1.87 0.18 -14.17
C ILE A 40 -1.53 1.09 -12.98
N HIS A 41 -2.41 2.05 -12.69
CA HIS A 41 -2.22 2.98 -11.57
C HIS A 41 -2.85 2.50 -10.25
N GLN A 42 -3.39 1.27 -10.19
CA GLN A 42 -4.02 0.69 -8.99
C GLN A 42 -5.17 1.54 -8.38
N VAL A 43 -5.92 2.25 -9.24
CA VAL A 43 -7.03 3.14 -8.85
C VAL A 43 -8.39 2.62 -9.30
N ARG A 44 -8.50 1.37 -9.75
CA ARG A 44 -9.78 0.78 -10.24
C ARG A 44 -10.89 0.77 -9.18
N SER A 45 -10.55 0.48 -7.93
CA SER A 45 -11.50 0.56 -6.81
C SER A 45 -11.94 2.00 -6.52
N LEU A 46 -11.01 2.95 -6.64
CA LEU A 46 -11.32 4.37 -6.48
C LEU A 46 -12.21 4.89 -7.62
N VAL A 47 -12.03 4.41 -8.86
CA VAL A 47 -12.93 4.69 -9.99
C VAL A 47 -14.35 4.22 -9.67
N TYR A 48 -14.52 2.98 -9.20
CA TYR A 48 -15.82 2.47 -8.77
C TYR A 48 -16.47 3.38 -7.71
N PHE A 49 -15.72 3.70 -6.66
CA PHE A 49 -16.18 4.55 -5.56
C PHE A 49 -16.60 5.95 -6.02
N ARG A 50 -15.80 6.60 -6.87
CA ARG A 50 -16.11 7.95 -7.37
C ARG A 50 -17.32 7.96 -8.30
N LEU A 51 -17.50 6.93 -9.13
CA LEU A 51 -18.69 6.80 -9.98
C LEU A 51 -19.96 6.64 -9.15
N GLN A 52 -19.90 5.93 -8.02
CA GLN A 52 -20.99 5.85 -7.04
C GLN A 52 -21.26 7.20 -6.38
N GLU A 53 -20.22 7.83 -5.81
CA GLU A 53 -20.29 9.10 -5.08
C GLU A 53 -20.88 10.26 -5.92
N LYS A 54 -20.56 10.27 -7.22
CA LYS A 54 -21.05 11.26 -8.21
C LYS A 54 -22.41 10.89 -8.82
N GLY A 55 -23.01 9.76 -8.45
CA GLY A 55 -24.29 9.30 -9.01
C GLY A 55 -24.22 8.93 -10.50
N LEU A 56 -23.03 8.63 -11.01
CA LEU A 56 -22.78 8.32 -12.42
C LEU A 56 -22.81 6.82 -12.71
N PHE A 57 -22.83 5.98 -11.68
CA PHE A 57 -22.71 4.53 -11.85
C PHE A 57 -23.80 3.92 -12.73
N ASN A 58 -25.04 4.43 -12.66
CA ASN A 58 -26.16 3.98 -13.50
C ASN A 58 -25.98 4.28 -14.99
N ARG A 59 -24.99 5.12 -15.35
CA ARG A 59 -24.63 5.46 -16.74
C ARG A 59 -23.48 4.60 -17.28
N VAL A 60 -22.89 3.75 -16.45
CA VAL A 60 -21.80 2.85 -16.82
C VAL A 60 -22.40 1.60 -17.49
N PRO A 61 -21.85 1.14 -18.63
CA PRO A 61 -22.32 -0.12 -19.24
C PRO A 61 -22.24 -1.28 -18.24
N GLN A 62 -23.27 -2.12 -18.19
CA GLN A 62 -23.42 -3.16 -17.16
C GLN A 62 -22.18 -4.05 -17.01
N ILE A 63 -21.57 -4.46 -18.13
CA ILE A 63 -20.36 -5.29 -18.12
C ILE A 63 -19.17 -4.60 -17.42
N VAL A 64 -19.04 -3.29 -17.57
CA VAL A 64 -17.99 -2.49 -16.91
C VAL A 64 -18.34 -2.27 -15.43
N ALA A 65 -19.62 -2.00 -15.14
CA ALA A 65 -20.11 -1.83 -13.79
C ALA A 65 -19.86 -3.09 -12.93
N ASP A 66 -20.15 -4.28 -13.48
CA ASP A 66 -19.94 -5.57 -12.83
C ASP A 66 -18.44 -5.84 -12.60
N HIS A 67 -17.60 -5.49 -13.58
CA HIS A 67 -16.15 -5.63 -13.45
C HIS A 67 -15.59 -4.74 -12.33
N LEU A 68 -15.93 -3.46 -12.32
CA LEU A 68 -15.51 -2.51 -11.29
C LEU A 68 -15.99 -2.91 -9.89
N LYS A 69 -17.23 -3.39 -9.78
CA LYS A 69 -17.78 -3.88 -8.51
C LYS A 69 -17.05 -5.13 -8.02
N ARG A 70 -16.73 -6.06 -8.93
CA ARG A 70 -15.95 -7.26 -8.60
C ARG A 70 -14.57 -6.87 -8.07
N ASP A 71 -13.88 -5.96 -8.76
CA ASP A 71 -12.55 -5.51 -8.33
C ASP A 71 -12.59 -4.83 -6.97
N TYR A 72 -13.56 -3.96 -6.72
CA TYR A 72 -13.76 -3.32 -5.42
C TYR A 72 -13.91 -4.36 -4.29
N LEU A 73 -14.75 -5.38 -4.49
CA LEU A 73 -14.97 -6.44 -3.50
C LEU A 73 -13.74 -7.34 -3.31
N MET A 74 -13.04 -7.68 -4.40
CA MET A 74 -11.81 -8.47 -4.35
C MET A 74 -10.71 -7.74 -3.59
N ILE A 75 -10.53 -6.43 -3.83
CA ILE A 75 -9.57 -5.59 -3.11
C ILE A 75 -9.95 -5.50 -1.63
N ALA A 76 -11.23 -5.31 -1.31
CA ALA A 76 -11.70 -5.29 0.08
C ALA A 76 -11.36 -6.60 0.83
N GLY A 77 -11.62 -7.75 0.18
CA GLY A 77 -11.27 -9.06 0.73
C GLY A 77 -9.76 -9.24 0.90
N ARG A 78 -8.97 -8.86 -0.11
CA ARG A 78 -7.51 -8.98 -0.07
C ARG A 78 -6.90 -8.08 1.00
N ASN A 79 -7.37 -6.84 1.11
CA ASN A 79 -6.91 -5.92 2.14
C ASN A 79 -7.26 -6.41 3.55
N SER A 80 -8.39 -7.09 3.73
CA SER A 80 -8.74 -7.67 5.04
C SER A 80 -7.69 -8.69 5.50
N ILE A 81 -7.16 -9.50 4.56
CA ILE A 81 -6.06 -10.44 4.84
C ILE A 81 -4.77 -9.68 5.21
N PHE A 82 -4.36 -8.70 4.40
CA PHE A 82 -3.18 -7.87 4.69
C PHE A 82 -3.27 -7.16 6.04
N LEU A 83 -4.45 -6.62 6.39
CA LEU A 83 -4.67 -5.94 7.66
C LEU A 83 -4.58 -6.89 8.86
N GLN A 84 -5.00 -8.15 8.69
CA GLN A 84 -4.89 -9.19 9.71
C GLN A 84 -3.44 -9.64 9.90
N ASP A 85 -2.74 -9.98 8.81
CA ASP A 85 -1.33 -10.37 8.83
C ASP A 85 -0.46 -9.23 9.41
N HIS A 86 -0.76 -7.98 9.04
CA HIS A 86 -0.08 -6.81 9.60
C HIS A 86 -0.27 -6.67 11.11
N ARG A 87 -1.49 -6.90 11.60
CA ARG A 87 -1.75 -6.89 13.05
C ARG A 87 -0.93 -7.97 13.76
N GLU A 88 -0.96 -9.20 13.25
CA GLU A 88 -0.21 -10.31 13.82
C GLU A 88 1.30 -10.02 13.87
N LEU A 89 1.87 -9.49 12.78
CA LEU A 89 3.27 -9.07 12.71
C LEU A 89 3.61 -7.99 13.75
N VAL A 90 2.82 -6.91 13.81
CA VAL A 90 3.07 -5.79 14.73
C VAL A 90 2.93 -6.23 16.18
N ASP A 91 1.90 -7.02 16.50
CA ASP A 91 1.67 -7.53 17.85
C ASP A 91 2.82 -8.46 18.28
N LEU A 92 3.25 -9.37 17.40
CA LEU A 92 4.39 -10.26 17.65
C LEU A 92 5.68 -9.48 17.94
N LEU A 93 6.01 -8.49 17.09
CA LEU A 93 7.22 -7.68 17.26
C LEU A 93 7.14 -6.86 18.55
N ASN A 94 6.01 -6.23 18.84
CA ASN A 94 5.80 -5.43 20.05
C ASN A 94 5.93 -6.28 21.33
N GLN A 95 5.32 -7.48 21.35
CA GLN A 95 5.37 -8.39 22.51
C GLN A 95 6.80 -8.87 22.81
N ASN A 96 7.66 -8.91 21.79
CA ASN A 96 9.07 -9.31 21.91
C ASN A 96 10.02 -8.10 22.02
N GLY A 97 9.48 -6.90 22.24
CA GLY A 97 10.27 -5.69 22.43
C GLY A 97 11.01 -5.20 21.19
N VAL A 98 10.59 -5.62 19.98
CA VAL A 98 11.19 -5.21 18.71
C VAL A 98 10.50 -3.96 18.18
N PRO A 99 11.19 -2.80 18.15
CA PRO A 99 10.64 -1.59 17.56
C PRO A 99 10.36 -1.79 16.08
N ASN A 100 9.19 -1.34 15.66
CA ASN A 100 8.77 -1.40 14.26
C ASN A 100 8.05 -0.10 13.87
N ILE A 101 8.09 0.23 12.58
CA ILE A 101 7.32 1.32 11.97
C ILE A 101 6.61 0.75 10.75
N SER A 102 5.29 0.86 10.71
CA SER A 102 4.50 0.54 9.53
C SER A 102 4.64 1.65 8.51
N LEU A 103 5.00 1.31 7.27
CA LEU A 103 5.21 2.29 6.21
C LEU A 103 4.10 2.23 5.16
N LYS A 104 4.24 3.13 4.19
CA LYS A 104 3.54 3.12 2.91
C LYS A 104 2.05 2.81 3.01
N GLY A 105 1.61 1.78 2.29
CA GLY A 105 0.20 1.49 2.14
C GLY A 105 -0.49 1.05 3.41
N MET A 106 0.22 0.36 4.30
CA MET A 106 -0.33 -0.07 5.58
C MET A 106 -0.66 1.09 6.52
N HIS A 107 0.11 2.18 6.42
CA HIS A 107 -0.24 3.42 7.09
C HIS A 107 -1.42 4.12 6.38
N PHE A 108 -1.31 4.35 5.07
CA PHE A 108 -2.29 5.15 4.32
C PHE A 108 -3.69 4.57 4.26
N ILE A 109 -3.83 3.25 4.19
CA ILE A 109 -5.13 2.58 4.16
C ILE A 109 -5.98 2.88 5.40
N ARG A 110 -5.34 3.24 6.52
CA ARG A 110 -6.01 3.62 7.77
C ARG A 110 -6.06 5.13 7.99
N SER A 111 -5.04 5.88 7.57
CA SER A 111 -4.91 7.31 7.88
C SER A 111 -5.45 8.26 6.80
N VAL A 112 -5.54 7.82 5.54
CA VAL A 112 -5.88 8.68 4.38
C VAL A 112 -7.17 8.24 3.70
N TYR A 113 -7.34 6.93 3.47
CA TYR A 113 -8.48 6.43 2.72
C TYR A 113 -9.72 6.30 3.61
N PRO A 114 -10.90 6.76 3.16
CA PRO A 114 -12.13 6.66 3.96
C PRO A 114 -12.62 5.22 4.11
N GLU A 115 -12.25 4.33 3.18
CA GLU A 115 -12.57 2.91 3.22
C GLU A 115 -11.34 2.09 2.80
N VAL A 116 -11.15 0.96 3.46
CA VAL A 116 -9.99 0.08 3.21
C VAL A 116 -9.97 -0.44 1.77
N SER A 117 -11.12 -0.61 1.13
CA SER A 117 -11.26 -1.11 -0.24
C SER A 117 -10.63 -0.19 -1.30
N LEU A 118 -10.35 1.07 -0.97
CA LEU A 118 -9.96 2.09 -1.96
C LEU A 118 -8.46 2.12 -2.25
N ARG A 119 -7.64 1.55 -1.36
CA ARG A 119 -6.21 1.39 -1.58
C ARG A 119 -5.90 -0.07 -1.83
N GLU A 120 -5.54 -0.43 -3.04
CA GLU A 120 -5.04 -1.77 -3.32
C GLU A 120 -3.68 -1.97 -2.64
N LEU A 121 -3.60 -2.92 -1.71
CA LEU A 121 -2.34 -3.33 -1.09
C LEU A 121 -1.70 -4.45 -1.90
N VAL A 122 -0.39 -4.36 -2.07
CA VAL A 122 0.43 -5.39 -2.74
C VAL A 122 1.40 -6.09 -1.77
N ASP A 123 1.72 -5.42 -0.66
CA ASP A 123 2.67 -5.80 0.35
C ASP A 123 2.37 -5.14 1.71
N ILE A 124 3.11 -5.60 2.72
CA ILE A 124 3.28 -4.98 4.03
C ILE A 124 4.70 -4.47 4.11
N ASP A 125 4.87 -3.17 4.34
CA ASP A 125 6.16 -2.57 4.64
C ASP A 125 6.33 -2.33 6.13
N LEU A 126 7.33 -2.98 6.74
CA LEU A 126 7.74 -2.71 8.12
C LEU A 126 9.20 -2.30 8.17
N MET A 127 9.49 -1.22 8.88
CA MET A 127 10.87 -0.86 9.23
C MET A 127 11.24 -1.39 10.60
N VAL A 128 12.43 -1.97 10.72
CA VAL A 128 13.02 -2.50 11.96
C VAL A 128 14.45 -1.95 12.11
N PRO A 129 14.93 -1.64 13.33
CA PRO A 129 16.29 -1.18 13.53
C PRO A 129 17.33 -2.21 13.04
N LYS A 130 18.40 -1.75 12.39
CA LYS A 130 19.48 -2.63 11.86
C LYS A 130 20.00 -3.63 12.89
N ASN A 131 20.15 -3.20 14.15
CA ASN A 131 20.64 -4.04 15.24
C ASN A 131 19.63 -5.09 15.75
N GLN A 132 18.38 -5.05 15.30
CA GLN A 132 17.33 -6.01 15.66
C GLN A 132 16.84 -6.86 14.49
N LEU A 133 17.41 -6.71 13.28
CA LEU A 133 16.95 -7.43 12.09
C LEU A 133 16.96 -8.95 12.25
N ARG A 134 18.01 -9.51 12.85
CA ARG A 134 18.10 -10.97 13.06
C ARG A 134 16.97 -11.47 13.95
N GLN A 135 16.76 -10.80 15.09
CA GLN A 135 15.67 -11.13 16.00
C GLN A 135 14.30 -10.99 15.31
N SER A 136 14.07 -9.93 14.53
CA SER A 136 12.80 -9.78 13.82
C SER A 136 12.57 -10.88 12.80
N VAL A 137 13.62 -11.29 12.06
CA VAL A 137 13.51 -12.37 11.08
C VAL A 137 13.17 -13.70 11.74
N ASP A 138 13.78 -14.02 12.88
CA ASP A 138 13.48 -15.26 13.61
C ASP A 138 12.02 -15.28 14.09
N LEU A 139 11.51 -14.16 14.60
CA LEU A 139 10.10 -14.01 15.00
C LEU A 139 9.16 -14.14 13.79
N ILE A 140 9.44 -13.43 12.71
CA ILE A 140 8.60 -13.43 11.50
C ILE A 140 8.53 -14.85 10.88
N ARG A 141 9.64 -15.57 10.84
CA ARG A 141 9.65 -16.99 10.42
C ARG A 141 8.82 -17.89 11.32
N SER A 142 8.79 -17.62 12.63
CA SER A 142 8.01 -18.44 13.58
C SER A 142 6.50 -18.42 13.31
N ILE A 143 5.99 -17.40 12.61
CA ILE A 143 4.58 -17.30 12.17
C ILE A 143 4.40 -17.63 10.67
N GLY A 144 5.40 -18.25 10.04
CA GLY A 144 5.27 -18.84 8.70
C GLY A 144 5.55 -17.90 7.53
N PHE A 145 6.22 -16.77 7.77
CA PHE A 145 6.76 -15.92 6.71
C PHE A 145 8.16 -16.39 6.31
N GLU A 146 8.35 -16.69 5.03
CA GLU A 146 9.62 -17.21 4.51
C GLU A 146 10.10 -16.46 3.27
N THR A 147 11.41 -16.42 3.09
CA THR A 147 12.04 -15.85 1.90
C THR A 147 12.26 -16.94 0.84
N TYR A 148 12.15 -16.57 -0.44
CA TYR A 148 12.39 -17.51 -1.55
C TYR A 148 13.86 -17.92 -1.70
N ARG A 149 14.78 -17.18 -1.05
CA ARG A 149 16.21 -17.47 -0.98
C ARG A 149 16.74 -17.19 0.43
N PRO A 150 17.88 -17.77 0.83
CA PRO A 150 18.56 -17.36 2.04
C PRO A 150 18.91 -15.86 2.04
N ILE A 151 18.94 -15.28 3.25
CA ILE A 151 19.38 -13.90 3.48
C ILE A 151 20.90 -13.91 3.55
N ASP A 152 21.55 -13.13 2.71
CA ASP A 152 22.97 -12.82 2.82
C ASP A 152 23.08 -11.54 3.66
N TRP A 153 23.31 -11.69 4.96
CA TRP A 153 23.28 -10.56 5.89
C TRP A 153 24.25 -9.44 5.54
N ASP A 154 25.41 -9.75 4.96
CA ASP A 154 26.41 -8.74 4.63
C ASP A 154 26.08 -8.06 3.29
N LEU A 155 25.66 -8.83 2.29
CA LEU A 155 25.33 -8.30 0.97
C LEU A 155 23.99 -7.56 0.95
N ASP A 156 22.94 -8.16 1.53
CA ASP A 156 21.58 -7.63 1.49
C ASP A 156 21.48 -6.31 2.27
N ILE A 157 22.08 -6.23 3.47
CA ILE A 157 22.08 -4.99 4.27
C ILE A 157 22.89 -3.87 3.60
N LYS A 158 23.93 -4.22 2.84
CA LYS A 158 24.82 -3.25 2.20
C LYS A 158 24.28 -2.71 0.88
N THR A 159 23.56 -3.54 0.12
CA THR A 159 23.16 -3.20 -1.25
C THR A 159 21.69 -2.80 -1.38
N SER A 160 20.89 -3.06 -0.36
CA SER A 160 19.46 -2.76 -0.34
C SER A 160 19.10 -1.95 0.91
N HIS A 161 17.94 -1.32 0.90
CA HIS A 161 17.32 -0.70 2.08
C HIS A 161 16.38 -1.68 2.82
N GLN A 162 16.13 -2.84 2.21
CA GLN A 162 15.26 -3.89 2.71
C GLN A 162 15.86 -5.28 2.51
N LEU A 163 15.47 -6.21 3.38
CA LEU A 163 15.77 -7.63 3.24
C LEU A 163 14.97 -8.25 2.06
N PRO A 164 15.31 -9.47 1.61
CA PRO A 164 14.51 -10.20 0.63
C PRO A 164 13.05 -10.31 1.07
N VAL A 165 12.12 -10.23 0.11
CA VAL A 165 10.68 -10.31 0.38
C VAL A 165 10.34 -11.63 1.07
N PHE A 166 9.58 -11.52 2.16
CA PHE A 166 8.99 -12.63 2.87
C PHE A 166 7.57 -12.87 2.36
N THR A 167 7.16 -14.14 2.30
CA THR A 167 5.79 -14.52 1.94
C THR A 167 5.25 -15.55 2.90
N ASN A 168 3.94 -15.54 3.16
CA ASN A 168 3.26 -16.53 3.99
C ASN A 168 2.23 -17.34 3.19
N HIS A 169 1.54 -18.27 3.88
CA HIS A 169 0.48 -19.09 3.28
C HIS A 169 -0.73 -18.28 2.76
N ASN A 170 -0.93 -17.07 3.28
CA ASN A 170 -1.93 -16.12 2.80
C ASN A 170 -1.48 -15.35 1.54
N GLN A 171 -0.31 -15.67 0.96
CA GLN A 171 0.32 -14.97 -0.17
C GLN A 171 0.62 -13.49 0.12
N THR A 172 0.72 -13.13 1.38
CA THR A 172 1.06 -11.76 1.81
C THR A 172 2.55 -11.54 1.64
N ASN A 173 2.92 -10.55 0.85
CA ASN A 173 4.29 -10.10 0.73
C ASN A 173 4.62 -9.17 1.90
N LEU A 174 5.76 -9.38 2.52
CA LEU A 174 6.29 -8.57 3.62
C LEU A 174 7.70 -8.11 3.26
N GLU A 175 7.88 -6.79 3.24
CA GLU A 175 9.17 -6.13 3.08
C GLU A 175 9.67 -5.64 4.45
N ILE A 176 10.83 -6.12 4.87
CA ILE A 176 11.50 -5.66 6.10
C ILE A 176 12.58 -4.65 5.72
N HIS A 177 12.26 -3.39 5.97
CA HIS A 177 13.12 -2.23 5.76
C HIS A 177 14.05 -2.03 6.95
N HIS A 178 15.32 -1.73 6.68
CA HIS A 178 16.31 -1.35 7.69
C HIS A 178 16.93 0.03 7.42
N SER A 179 16.57 0.62 6.30
CA SER A 179 16.82 2.00 5.89
C SER A 179 15.62 2.44 5.04
N ILE A 180 15.55 3.72 4.71
CA ILE A 180 14.58 4.24 3.73
C ILE A 180 15.12 4.20 2.31
N SER A 181 16.42 4.42 2.17
CA SER A 181 17.11 4.47 0.88
C SER A 181 18.39 3.65 0.96
N SER A 182 18.92 3.30 -0.21
CA SER A 182 20.13 2.50 -0.37
C SER A 182 21.21 3.32 -1.07
N GLY A 183 22.48 3.02 -0.79
CA GLY A 183 23.60 3.65 -1.47
C GLY A 183 23.84 5.10 -1.04
N GLU A 184 24.18 5.98 -1.99
CA GLU A 184 24.55 7.37 -1.69
C GLU A 184 23.40 8.19 -1.09
N GLU A 185 22.15 7.83 -1.41
CA GLU A 185 20.94 8.48 -0.89
C GLU A 185 20.69 8.19 0.60
N GLU A 186 21.30 7.15 1.18
CA GLU A 186 21.19 6.86 2.62
C GLU A 186 21.85 7.96 3.46
N GLN A 187 22.89 8.62 2.93
CA GLN A 187 23.60 9.70 3.62
C GLN A 187 22.75 10.97 3.77
N ASN A 188 21.68 11.10 2.98
CA ASN A 188 20.79 12.25 3.01
C ASN A 188 19.73 12.16 4.13
N PHE A 189 19.65 11.02 4.84
CA PHE A 189 18.60 10.80 5.83
C PHE A 189 19.17 10.31 7.16
N ASP A 190 18.90 11.07 8.23
CA ASP A 190 19.22 10.63 9.58
C ASP A 190 18.21 9.60 10.06
N SER A 191 18.66 8.34 10.17
CA SER A 191 17.86 7.26 10.74
C SER A 191 17.32 7.58 12.14
N ASN A 192 18.02 8.36 12.95
CA ASN A 192 17.53 8.75 14.27
C ASN A 192 16.33 9.69 14.17
N GLU A 193 16.34 10.61 13.21
CA GLU A 193 15.21 11.52 12.97
C GLU A 193 13.95 10.73 12.60
N LEU A 194 14.10 9.67 11.81
CA LEU A 194 13.00 8.75 11.49
C LEU A 194 12.40 8.10 12.72
N TRP A 195 13.24 7.44 13.52
CA TRP A 195 12.81 6.76 14.74
C TRP A 195 12.23 7.74 15.77
N PHE A 196 12.75 8.97 15.82
CA PHE A 196 12.24 10.04 16.67
C PHE A 196 10.89 10.59 16.18
N SER A 197 10.68 10.64 14.86
CA SER A 197 9.44 11.13 14.25
C SER A 197 8.26 10.17 14.37
N LYS A 198 8.51 8.89 14.73
CA LYS A 198 7.46 7.88 14.76
C LYS A 198 6.36 8.27 15.75
N ARG A 199 5.11 8.10 15.35
CA ARG A 199 3.93 8.36 16.16
C ARG A 199 3.11 7.08 16.29
N MET A 200 2.41 6.96 17.41
CA MET A 200 1.43 5.89 17.60
C MET A 200 0.11 6.30 16.95
N TYR A 201 -0.47 5.39 16.17
CA TYR A 201 -1.77 5.55 15.53
C TYR A 201 -2.72 4.48 16.05
N ASN A 202 -3.99 4.87 16.24
CA ASN A 202 -5.04 4.00 16.76
C ASN A 202 -6.20 3.95 15.77
N HIS A 203 -6.47 2.77 15.20
CA HIS A 203 -7.57 2.56 14.26
C HIS A 203 -8.29 1.25 14.58
N GLY A 204 -9.59 1.30 14.87
CA GLY A 204 -10.40 0.09 15.13
C GLY A 204 -9.85 -0.81 16.24
N GLY A 205 -9.37 -0.23 17.35
CA GLY A 205 -8.79 -0.98 18.47
C GLY A 205 -7.41 -1.58 18.19
N PHE A 206 -6.74 -1.19 17.10
CA PHE A 206 -5.37 -1.56 16.81
C PHE A 206 -4.44 -0.37 16.96
N SER A 207 -3.35 -0.56 17.70
CA SER A 207 -2.30 0.43 17.90
C SER A 207 -1.04 0.01 17.16
N TYR A 208 -0.50 0.90 16.32
CA TYR A 208 0.75 0.66 15.60
C TYR A 208 1.54 1.95 15.50
N HIS A 209 2.85 1.83 15.27
CA HIS A 209 3.69 3.00 14.99
C HIS A 209 3.80 3.22 13.49
N SER A 210 3.78 4.48 13.07
CA SER A 210 4.11 4.91 11.72
C SER A 210 4.87 6.24 11.80
N LEU A 211 5.45 6.70 10.69
CA LEU A 211 6.08 8.00 10.62
C LEU A 211 5.07 9.13 10.89
N SER A 212 5.58 10.28 11.31
CA SER A 212 4.79 11.52 11.34
C SER A 212 4.29 11.88 9.93
N PRO A 213 3.21 12.67 9.79
CA PRO A 213 2.73 13.09 8.48
C PRO A 213 3.80 13.82 7.64
N GLU A 214 4.60 14.67 8.27
CA GLU A 214 5.66 15.44 7.61
C GLU A 214 6.73 14.52 7.03
N MET A 215 7.20 13.56 7.84
CA MET A 215 8.16 12.55 7.38
C MET A 215 7.55 11.66 6.31
N THR A 216 6.31 11.21 6.50
CA THR A 216 5.62 10.38 5.51
C THR A 216 5.60 11.04 4.13
N ILE A 217 5.40 12.36 4.02
CA ILE A 217 5.46 13.06 2.74
C ILE A 217 6.89 13.05 2.17
N LEU A 218 7.89 13.39 2.97
CA LEU A 218 9.30 13.44 2.53
C LEU A 218 9.81 12.10 1.98
N TYR A 219 9.23 10.98 2.42
CA TYR A 219 9.68 9.64 2.05
C TYR A 219 8.82 8.93 1.02
N HIS A 220 7.70 9.54 0.61
CA HIS A 220 6.81 9.01 -0.44
C HIS A 220 6.83 9.84 -1.73
N CYS A 221 7.54 10.97 -1.74
CA CYS A 221 7.75 11.83 -2.89
C CYS A 221 9.13 11.58 -3.52
#